data_AF-A0A1M5LCE4-F1
#
_entry.id   AF-A0A1M5LCE4-F1
#
_cell.length_a   1.000
_cell.length_b   1.000
_cell.length_c   1.000
_cell.angle_alpha   90.00
_cell.angle_beta   90.00
_cell.angle_gamma   90.00
#
_symmetry.space_group_name_H-M   'P 1'
#
loop_
_entity.id
_entity.type
_entity.pdbx_description
1 polymer ?
#
loop_
_entity_poly.entity_id
_entity_poly.type
_entity_poly.pdbx_seq_one_letter_code
_entity_poly.pdbx_strand_id
1 'polypeptide(L)'
;MLARSFVVAMAADIARSDYAKPTLIRSHSREWLIACRWGPDGEYLSIATAGAILDPGGLMAPDAIAPIHSLFGVLVSETDVASTFLLVRQLPIQIELAGTFFPADGYALLQQRETISLVAKARYSHSRGWLDGREIRKDVPDPAPSSTEAMAWHIEAKRCSWIGEFISESLLQEKHAIRAAG
;
A
#
# COMPACT_ATOMS: atom_id res chain seq x y z
N MET A 1 15.70 -11.95 -4.59
CA MET A 1 15.91 -10.67 -3.87
C MET A 1 14.73 -9.77 -4.19
N LEU A 2 14.15 -9.15 -3.17
CA LEU A 2 12.97 -8.28 -3.31
C LEU A 2 13.34 -6.97 -4.01
N ALA A 3 12.51 -6.52 -4.96
CA ALA A 3 12.67 -5.22 -5.59
C ALA A 3 12.57 -4.12 -4.53
N ARG A 4 13.59 -3.25 -4.47
CA ARG A 4 13.67 -2.13 -3.52
C ARG A 4 13.03 -0.86 -4.04
N SER A 5 12.77 -0.80 -5.35
CA SER A 5 12.03 0.29 -5.96
C SER A 5 11.06 -0.25 -7.01
N PHE A 6 9.79 0.11 -6.90
CA PHE A 6 8.77 -0.23 -7.89
C PHE A 6 7.54 0.67 -7.75
N VAL A 7 6.74 0.74 -8.80
CA VAL A 7 5.35 1.21 -8.84
C VAL A 7 4.55 0.12 -9.55
N VAL A 8 3.57 -0.50 -8.89
CA VAL A 8 2.78 -1.58 -9.49
C VAL A 8 1.30 -1.43 -9.18
N ALA A 9 0.46 -1.86 -10.12
CA ALA A 9 -0.96 -2.06 -9.85
C ALA A 9 -1.16 -3.40 -9.15
N MET A 10 -2.09 -3.45 -8.20
CA MET A 10 -2.47 -4.67 -7.49
C MET A 10 -3.98 -4.83 -7.50
N ALA A 11 -4.46 -6.04 -7.76
CA ALA A 11 -5.84 -6.41 -7.47
C ALA A 11 -5.94 -6.81 -6.00
N ALA A 12 -6.78 -6.12 -5.24
CA ALA A 12 -6.96 -6.35 -3.82
C ALA A 12 -8.35 -6.86 -3.46
N ASP A 13 -8.40 -7.79 -2.50
CA ASP A 13 -9.57 -8.00 -1.65
C ASP A 13 -9.36 -7.18 -0.37
N ILE A 14 -10.35 -6.34 -0.04
CA ILE A 14 -10.34 -5.49 1.14
C ILE A 14 -11.51 -5.90 2.02
N ALA A 15 -11.22 -6.56 3.13
CA ALA A 15 -12.19 -6.77 4.20
C ALA A 15 -12.14 -5.58 5.17
N ARG A 16 -13.31 -5.03 5.49
CA ARG A 16 -13.47 -3.98 6.51
C ARG A 16 -14.15 -4.57 7.74
N SER A 17 -13.57 -4.35 8.91
CA SER A 17 -14.04 -4.85 10.19
C SER A 17 -14.18 -3.75 11.22
N ASP A 18 -14.78 -4.10 12.36
CA ASP A 18 -14.91 -3.20 13.50
C ASP A 18 -13.54 -2.81 14.08
N TYR A 19 -13.35 -1.54 14.43
CA TYR A 19 -12.09 -1.03 14.98
C TYR A 19 -11.63 -1.76 16.24
N ALA A 20 -12.57 -2.03 17.15
CA ALA A 20 -12.30 -2.68 18.43
C ALA A 20 -12.35 -4.22 18.34
N LYS A 21 -12.97 -4.76 17.29
CA LYS A 21 -13.04 -6.20 17.01
C LYS A 21 -12.63 -6.49 15.56
N PRO A 22 -11.32 -6.41 15.21
CA PRO A 22 -10.86 -6.58 13.83
C PRO A 22 -11.18 -7.95 13.21
N THR A 23 -11.46 -8.97 14.02
CA THR A 23 -11.89 -10.29 13.54
C THR A 23 -13.34 -10.31 13.05
N LEU A 24 -14.16 -9.32 13.42
CA LEU A 24 -15.55 -9.22 13.00
C LEU A 24 -15.65 -8.45 11.68
N ILE A 25 -15.53 -9.17 10.57
CA ILE A 25 -15.66 -8.60 9.23
C ILE A 25 -17.10 -8.13 8.98
N ARG A 26 -17.23 -6.90 8.48
CA ARG A 26 -18.52 -6.24 8.16
C ARG A 26 -18.81 -6.20 6.67
N SER A 27 -17.77 -6.06 5.85
CA SER A 27 -17.90 -5.97 4.39
C SER A 27 -16.63 -6.42 3.70
N HIS A 28 -16.77 -6.79 2.43
CA HIS A 28 -15.67 -7.04 1.50
C HIS A 28 -15.86 -6.17 0.25
N SER A 29 -14.76 -5.70 -0.32
CA SER A 29 -14.75 -5.09 -1.65
C SER A 29 -13.52 -5.56 -2.44
N ARG A 30 -13.63 -5.50 -3.76
CA ARG A 30 -12.49 -5.68 -4.66
C ARG A 30 -12.10 -4.34 -5.25
N GLU A 31 -10.83 -3.95 -5.06
CA GLU A 31 -10.32 -2.64 -5.47
C GLU A 31 -8.96 -2.76 -6.13
N TRP A 32 -8.71 -1.89 -7.10
CA TRP A 32 -7.37 -1.65 -7.62
C TRP A 32 -6.59 -0.86 -6.58
N LEU A 33 -5.36 -1.27 -6.33
CA LEU A 33 -4.38 -0.52 -5.57
C LEU A 33 -3.20 -0.15 -6.45
N ILE A 34 -2.54 0.95 -6.12
CA ILE A 34 -1.20 1.28 -6.60
C ILE A 34 -0.27 1.14 -5.40
N ALA A 35 0.64 0.18 -5.45
CA ALA A 35 1.68 0.00 -4.44
C ALA A 35 2.99 0.54 -4.99
N CYS A 36 3.66 1.38 -4.20
CA CYS A 36 4.94 1.94 -4.58
C CYS A 36 5.95 1.85 -3.45
N ARG A 37 7.08 1.21 -3.73
CA ARG A 37 8.23 1.14 -2.83
C ARG A 37 9.31 2.07 -3.36
N TRP A 38 9.86 2.91 -2.49
CA TRP A 38 10.90 3.88 -2.84
C TRP A 38 11.79 4.21 -1.64
N GLY A 39 12.71 5.15 -1.85
CA GLY A 39 13.74 5.56 -0.89
C GLY A 39 15.11 4.99 -1.28
N PRO A 40 16.23 5.60 -0.84
CA PRO A 40 17.58 5.13 -1.14
C PRO A 40 17.79 3.63 -0.83
N ASP A 41 17.16 3.12 0.23
CA ASP A 41 17.26 1.73 0.66
C ASP A 41 15.96 0.94 0.41
N GLY A 42 14.98 1.55 -0.26
CA GLY A 42 13.63 0.99 -0.40
C GLY A 42 12.91 0.96 0.94
N GLU A 43 13.19 1.93 1.82
CA GLU A 43 12.69 1.98 3.19
C GLU A 43 11.25 2.51 3.30
N TYR A 44 10.68 3.04 2.21
CA TYR A 44 9.34 3.59 2.21
C TYR A 44 8.41 2.79 1.30
N LEU A 45 7.15 2.67 1.74
CA LEU A 45 6.08 2.06 0.99
C LEU A 45 4.86 2.98 1.02
N SER A 46 4.26 3.23 -0.13
CA SER A 46 2.91 3.78 -0.22
C SER A 46 1.95 2.75 -0.83
N ILE A 47 0.72 2.72 -0.30
CA ILE A 47 -0.35 1.85 -0.79
C ILE A 47 -1.57 2.72 -1.00
N ALA A 48 -1.90 2.98 -2.26
CA ALA A 48 -3.01 3.84 -2.64
C ALA A 48 -4.19 3.02 -3.16
N THR A 49 -5.40 3.33 -2.69
CA THR A 49 -6.64 2.92 -3.39
C THR A 49 -6.74 3.61 -4.75
N ALA A 50 -7.23 2.90 -5.76
CA ALA A 50 -7.28 3.38 -7.13
C ALA A 50 -8.59 3.03 -7.87
N GLY A 51 -9.66 2.74 -7.12
CA GLY A 51 -11.00 2.49 -7.63
C GLY A 51 -11.44 1.02 -7.56
N ALA A 52 -12.72 0.77 -7.83
CA ALA A 52 -13.31 -0.56 -7.74
C ALA A 52 -12.92 -1.46 -8.92
N ILE A 53 -12.79 -2.76 -8.66
CA ILE A 53 -12.67 -3.78 -9.72
C ILE A 53 -14.08 -4.15 -10.17
N LEU A 54 -14.45 -3.72 -11.37
CA LEU A 54 -15.78 -3.99 -11.95
C LEU A 54 -15.86 -5.33 -12.68
N ASP A 55 -14.75 -5.79 -13.26
CA ASP A 55 -14.64 -7.09 -13.93
C ASP A 55 -13.80 -8.07 -13.10
N PRO A 56 -14.40 -9.09 -12.48
CA PRO A 56 -13.71 -10.08 -11.66
C PRO A 56 -12.66 -10.91 -12.42
N GLY A 57 -12.79 -11.02 -13.75
CA GLY A 57 -11.93 -11.84 -14.62
C GLY A 57 -10.75 -11.07 -15.22
N GLY A 58 -10.69 -9.75 -15.04
CA GLY A 58 -9.62 -8.90 -15.55
C GLY A 58 -8.28 -9.21 -14.86
N LEU A 59 -7.33 -9.76 -15.62
CA LEU A 59 -5.94 -10.00 -15.17
C LEU A 59 -5.05 -8.76 -15.35
N MET A 60 -5.58 -7.70 -15.97
CA MET A 60 -4.89 -6.46 -16.31
C MET A 60 -5.59 -5.28 -15.64
N ALA A 61 -4.82 -4.42 -15.00
CA ALA A 61 -5.36 -3.19 -14.45
C ALA A 61 -5.73 -2.20 -15.57
N PRO A 62 -6.77 -1.37 -15.39
CA PRO A 62 -7.10 -0.32 -16.35
C PRO A 62 -5.91 0.61 -16.58
N ASP A 63 -5.76 1.12 -17.79
CA ASP A 63 -4.64 1.99 -18.16
C ASP A 63 -4.58 3.23 -17.26
N ALA A 64 -5.73 3.86 -17.02
CA ALA A 64 -5.88 5.12 -16.30
C ALA A 64 -6.41 4.93 -14.86
N ILE A 65 -5.67 4.22 -14.02
CA ILE A 65 -5.88 4.24 -12.56
C ILE A 65 -5.07 5.36 -11.91
N ALA A 66 -5.62 5.98 -10.85
CA ALA A 66 -4.96 7.07 -10.14
C ALA A 66 -5.09 6.89 -8.61
N PRO A 67 -4.07 7.27 -7.82
CA PRO A 67 -4.13 7.24 -6.36
C PRO A 67 -5.25 8.12 -5.79
N ILE A 68 -6.09 7.55 -4.92
CA ILE A 68 -7.20 8.25 -4.24
C ILE A 68 -6.85 8.48 -2.77
N HIS A 69 -6.72 7.39 -2.00
CA HIS A 69 -6.32 7.43 -0.59
C HIS A 69 -5.08 6.59 -0.37
N SER A 70 -4.06 7.17 0.26
CA SER A 70 -2.72 6.59 0.34
C SER A 70 -2.29 6.37 1.77
N LEU A 71 -2.04 5.10 2.09
CA LEU A 71 -1.31 4.70 3.28
C LEU A 71 0.18 4.93 3.06
N PHE A 72 0.91 5.21 4.14
CA PHE A 72 2.37 5.29 4.14
C PHE A 72 2.95 4.37 5.20
N GLY A 73 4.00 3.63 4.82
CA GLY A 73 4.70 2.72 5.71
C GLY A 73 6.20 2.88 5.64
N VAL A 74 6.85 2.62 6.77
CA VAL A 74 8.31 2.66 6.94
C VAL A 74 8.80 1.25 7.24
N LEU A 75 9.87 0.84 6.56
CA LEU A 75 10.47 -0.49 6.68
C LEU A 75 10.93 -0.74 8.12
N VAL A 76 10.53 -1.88 8.69
CA VAL A 76 10.94 -2.31 10.04
C VAL A 76 11.73 -3.62 10.02
N SER A 77 11.55 -4.44 8.99
CA SER A 77 12.25 -5.71 8.86
C SER A 77 12.29 -6.15 7.39
N GLU A 78 13.39 -6.76 6.97
CA GLU A 78 13.55 -7.31 5.63
C GLU A 78 14.25 -8.68 5.70
N THR A 79 13.80 -9.57 4.81
CA THR A 79 14.39 -10.88 4.49
C THR A 79 14.53 -10.98 2.98
N ASP A 80 15.12 -12.07 2.48
CA ASP A 80 15.31 -12.27 1.03
C ASP A 80 14.01 -12.32 0.21
N VAL A 81 12.89 -12.65 0.86
CA VAL A 81 11.59 -12.92 0.23
C VAL A 81 10.45 -12.05 0.75
N ALA A 82 10.67 -11.28 1.81
CA ALA A 82 9.64 -10.45 2.43
C ALA A 82 10.21 -9.19 3.11
N SER A 83 9.46 -8.10 3.02
CA SER A 83 9.73 -6.82 3.70
C SER A 83 8.48 -6.42 4.49
N THR A 84 8.66 -6.08 5.76
CA THR A 84 7.58 -5.63 6.66
C THR A 84 7.72 -4.14 6.89
N PHE A 85 6.61 -3.42 6.74
CA PHE A 85 6.50 -1.97 6.92
C PHE A 85 5.51 -1.68 8.04
N LEU A 86 5.83 -0.72 8.91
CA LEU A 86 4.88 -0.16 9.86
C LEU A 86 4.15 1.01 9.21
N LEU A 87 2.82 0.97 9.25
CA LEU A 87 2.00 2.07 8.76
C LEU A 87 1.99 3.22 9.76
N VAL A 88 1.92 4.45 9.25
CA VAL A 88 1.99 5.64 10.09
C VAL A 88 0.66 6.37 10.18
N ARG A 89 0.44 6.96 11.35
CA ARG A 89 -0.72 7.81 11.64
C ARG A 89 -0.46 9.28 11.34
N GLN A 90 0.79 9.66 11.14
CA GLN A 90 1.21 11.01 10.79
C GLN A 90 2.24 10.94 9.68
N LEU A 91 1.99 11.68 8.60
CA LEU A 91 2.92 11.74 7.48
C LEU A 91 4.12 12.62 7.87
N PRO A 92 5.37 12.16 7.72
CA PRO A 92 6.53 13.01 7.93
C PRO A 92 6.49 14.24 7.00
N ILE A 93 6.89 15.41 7.51
CA ILE A 93 6.77 16.70 6.81
C ILE A 93 7.45 16.70 5.43
N GLN A 94 8.51 15.92 5.28
CA GLN A 94 9.32 15.85 4.05
C GLN A 94 8.76 14.87 3.00
N ILE A 95 7.66 14.17 3.32
CA ILE A 95 7.06 13.17 2.43
C ILE A 95 5.81 13.76 1.78
N GLU A 96 5.80 13.74 0.46
CA GLU A 96 4.61 13.95 -0.34
C GLU A 96 4.11 12.61 -0.89
N LEU A 97 2.80 12.40 -0.87
CA LEU A 97 2.16 11.23 -1.44
C LEU A 97 1.24 11.64 -2.59
N ALA A 98 1.14 10.77 -3.59
CA ALA A 98 0.04 10.86 -4.54
C ALA A 98 -1.27 10.47 -3.82
N GLY A 99 -2.37 11.17 -4.12
CA GLY A 99 -3.66 11.00 -3.44
C GLY A 99 -3.70 11.66 -2.06
N THR A 100 -4.82 11.48 -1.34
CA THR A 100 -4.99 11.98 0.03
C THR A 100 -4.35 11.02 1.03
N PHE A 101 -3.45 11.52 1.88
CA PHE A 101 -2.89 10.72 2.96
C PHE A 101 -4.00 10.15 3.85
N PHE A 102 -3.93 8.84 4.10
CA PHE A 102 -4.88 8.10 4.89
C PHE A 102 -4.18 7.56 6.14
N PRO A 103 -4.37 8.19 7.31
CA PRO A 103 -3.74 7.75 8.55
C PRO A 103 -4.19 6.36 8.95
N ALA A 104 -3.23 5.47 9.26
CA ALA A 104 -3.55 4.15 9.79
C ALA A 104 -2.43 3.62 10.69
N ASP A 105 -2.81 2.77 11.64
CA ASP A 105 -1.94 2.04 12.55
C ASP A 105 -1.94 0.56 12.19
N GLY A 106 -0.76 -0.05 12.07
CA GLY A 106 -0.64 -1.46 11.74
C GLY A 106 0.58 -1.74 10.88
N TYR A 107 0.49 -2.76 10.04
CA TYR A 107 1.61 -3.17 9.21
C TYR A 107 1.18 -3.58 7.81
N ALA A 108 2.15 -3.51 6.90
CA ALA A 108 2.09 -4.10 5.58
C ALA A 108 3.25 -5.10 5.41
N LEU A 109 2.94 -6.31 4.97
CA LEU A 109 3.89 -7.33 4.58
C LEU A 109 3.91 -7.41 3.06
N LEU A 110 5.04 -7.03 2.47
CA LEU A 110 5.32 -7.17 1.06
C LEU A 110 6.13 -8.45 0.84
N GLN A 111 5.74 -9.27 -0.13
CA GLN A 111 6.44 -10.51 -0.46
C GLN A 111 6.67 -10.58 -1.96
N GLN A 112 7.81 -11.14 -2.36
CA GLN A 112 8.11 -11.42 -3.76
C GLN A 112 8.52 -12.88 -3.91
N ARG A 113 7.64 -13.66 -4.50
CA ARG A 113 7.87 -15.06 -4.89
C ARG A 113 7.81 -15.15 -6.42
N GLU A 114 6.79 -15.81 -6.95
CA GLU A 114 6.47 -15.82 -8.40
C GLU A 114 5.97 -14.45 -8.87
N THR A 115 5.27 -13.72 -7.99
CA THR A 115 4.80 -12.36 -8.20
C THR A 115 4.95 -11.55 -6.91
N ILE A 116 4.72 -10.24 -7.00
CA ILE A 116 4.66 -9.33 -5.85
C ILE A 116 3.27 -9.47 -5.22
N SER A 117 3.22 -9.75 -3.92
CA SER A 117 1.99 -9.78 -3.13
C SER A 117 2.13 -8.91 -1.89
N LEU A 118 1.01 -8.37 -1.44
CA LEU A 118 0.92 -7.46 -0.31
C LEU A 118 -0.19 -7.93 0.62
N VAL A 119 0.10 -7.99 1.91
CA VAL A 119 -0.90 -8.12 2.96
C VAL A 119 -0.78 -6.90 3.85
N ALA A 120 -1.86 -6.17 4.10
CA ALA A 120 -1.87 -5.10 5.09
C ALA A 120 -2.99 -5.30 6.09
N LYS A 121 -2.65 -5.23 7.38
CA LYS A 121 -3.61 -5.30 8.48
C LYS A 121 -3.47 -4.02 9.29
N ALA A 122 -4.53 -3.22 9.33
CA ALA A 122 -4.47 -1.89 9.91
C ALA A 122 -5.77 -1.49 10.59
N ARG A 123 -5.68 -0.56 11.53
CA ARG A 123 -6.80 0.18 12.10
C ARG A 123 -6.68 1.63 11.69
N TYR A 124 -7.80 2.30 11.52
CA TYR A 124 -7.83 3.72 11.26
C TYR A 124 -9.03 4.35 11.92
N SER A 125 -8.85 5.61 12.25
CA SER A 125 -9.91 6.52 12.64
C SER A 125 -9.43 7.91 12.29
N HIS A 126 -10.26 8.66 11.57
CA HIS A 126 -9.87 9.97 11.10
C HIS A 126 -11.05 10.91 11.08
N SER A 127 -10.77 12.18 11.31
CA SER A 127 -11.69 13.28 11.00
C SER A 127 -11.33 13.85 9.63
N ARG A 128 -12.35 14.20 8.85
CA ARG A 128 -12.18 14.83 7.54
C ARG A 128 -12.11 16.35 7.70
N GLY A 129 -11.21 16.98 6.96
CA GLY A 129 -11.06 18.43 6.91
C GLY A 129 -10.64 18.90 5.53
N TRP A 130 -10.47 20.22 5.39
CA TRP A 130 -10.02 20.84 4.14
C TRP A 130 -8.87 21.82 4.44
N LEU A 131 -7.82 21.76 3.63
CA LEU A 131 -6.71 22.70 3.64
C LEU A 131 -6.36 23.04 2.20
N ASP A 132 -6.33 24.34 1.87
CA ASP A 132 -6.02 24.85 0.53
C ASP A 132 -6.81 24.17 -0.60
N GLY A 133 -8.10 23.92 -0.35
CA GLY A 133 -9.02 23.28 -1.31
C GLY A 133 -8.82 21.77 -1.48
N ARG A 134 -7.97 21.12 -0.68
CA ARG A 134 -7.73 19.67 -0.68
C ARG A 134 -8.30 19.02 0.56
N GLU A 135 -8.87 17.82 0.41
CA GLU A 135 -9.29 17.00 1.56
C GLU A 135 -8.03 16.58 2.35
N ILE A 136 -8.07 16.80 3.66
CA ILE A 136 -7.10 16.28 4.61
C ILE A 136 -7.80 15.32 5.58
N ARG A 137 -7.06 14.31 6.03
CA ARG A 137 -7.51 13.39 7.08
C ARG A 137 -6.60 13.50 8.27
N LYS A 138 -7.20 13.82 9.42
CA LYS A 138 -6.48 13.91 10.69
C LYS A 138 -6.82 12.69 11.52
N ASP A 139 -5.79 11.95 11.90
CA ASP A 139 -5.88 10.81 12.80
C ASP A 139 -6.61 11.16 14.10
N VAL A 140 -7.45 10.24 14.56
CA VAL A 140 -8.15 10.30 15.84
C VAL A 140 -7.71 9.07 16.64
N PRO A 141 -6.79 9.22 17.61
CA PRO A 141 -6.16 8.12 18.34
C PRO A 141 -7.12 7.17 19.03
N ASP A 142 -8.06 7.78 19.76
CA ASP A 142 -8.97 7.11 20.67
C ASP A 142 -10.39 7.47 20.23
N PRO A 143 -10.88 6.87 19.14
CA PRO A 143 -12.24 7.15 18.68
C PRO A 143 -13.25 6.77 19.75
N ALA A 144 -14.34 7.55 19.82
CA ALA A 144 -15.48 7.18 20.63
C ALA A 144 -15.98 5.77 20.25
N PRO A 145 -16.49 4.98 21.22
CA PRO A 145 -17.06 3.67 20.93
C PRO A 145 -18.09 3.76 19.80
N SER A 146 -18.03 2.81 18.86
CA SER A 146 -18.94 2.73 17.71
C SER A 146 -18.87 3.93 16.74
N SER A 147 -17.79 4.72 16.77
CA SER A 147 -17.53 5.72 15.72
C SER A 147 -17.55 5.07 14.35
N THR A 148 -18.38 5.57 13.44
CA THR A 148 -18.53 5.02 12.09
C THR A 148 -17.28 5.24 11.22
N GLU A 149 -16.44 6.21 11.58
CA GLU A 149 -15.18 6.50 10.90
C GLU A 149 -13.99 5.71 11.48
N ALA A 150 -14.22 4.93 12.55
CA ALA A 150 -13.21 4.08 13.15
C ALA A 150 -13.42 2.63 12.71
N MET A 151 -12.51 2.10 11.91
CA MET A 151 -12.61 0.75 11.34
C MET A 151 -11.25 0.05 11.30
N ALA A 152 -11.25 -1.24 10.96
CA ALA A 152 -10.06 -2.00 10.63
C ALA A 152 -10.10 -2.50 9.18
N TRP A 153 -8.93 -2.58 8.56
CA TRP A 153 -8.72 -3.09 7.21
C TRP A 153 -7.87 -4.35 7.21
N HIS A 154 -8.30 -5.29 6.38
CA HIS A 154 -7.58 -6.50 6.01
C HIS A 154 -7.45 -6.48 4.48
N ILE A 155 -6.28 -6.09 4.00
CA ILE A 155 -5.98 -6.01 2.57
C ILE A 155 -5.15 -7.22 2.20
N GLU A 156 -5.55 -7.91 1.14
CA GLU A 156 -4.78 -8.95 0.49
C GLU A 156 -4.74 -8.64 -1.00
N ALA A 157 -3.55 -8.38 -1.53
CA ALA A 157 -3.38 -7.90 -2.88
C ALA A 157 -2.28 -8.66 -3.62
N LYS A 158 -2.48 -8.83 -4.92
CA LYS A 158 -1.50 -9.41 -5.83
C LYS A 158 -1.25 -8.47 -6.99
N ARG A 159 0.00 -8.32 -7.41
CA ARG A 159 0.36 -7.56 -8.61
C ARG A 159 -0.41 -8.10 -9.82
N CYS A 160 -0.89 -7.17 -10.64
CA CYS A 160 -1.44 -7.43 -11.97
C CYS A 160 -0.62 -6.66 -13.01
N SER A 161 -0.72 -7.06 -14.27
CA SER A 161 -0.12 -6.30 -15.38
C SER A 161 -0.76 -4.93 -15.50
N TRP A 162 0.06 -3.91 -15.70
CA TRP A 162 -0.39 -2.52 -15.86
C TRP A 162 0.60 -1.72 -16.69
N ILE A 163 0.10 -0.90 -17.61
CA ILE A 163 0.95 -0.12 -18.52
C ILE A 163 1.83 0.92 -17.80
N GLY A 164 1.38 1.43 -16.64
CA GLY A 164 2.13 2.39 -15.83
C GLY A 164 3.12 1.75 -14.86
N GLU A 165 3.37 0.44 -14.95
CA GLU A 165 4.23 -0.25 -14.00
C GLU A 165 5.71 0.08 -14.18
N PHE A 166 6.43 0.08 -13.07
CA PHE A 166 7.88 0.18 -13.01
C PHE A 166 8.39 -0.78 -11.94
N ILE A 167 9.41 -1.58 -12.22
CA ILE A 167 10.08 -2.41 -11.23
C ILE A 167 11.57 -2.28 -11.49
N SER A 168 12.31 -1.74 -10.52
CA SER A 168 13.77 -1.71 -10.60
C SER A 168 14.30 -3.13 -10.57
N GLU A 169 15.18 -3.46 -11.51
CA GLU A 169 15.98 -4.68 -11.42
C GLU A 169 16.85 -4.64 -10.17
N SER A 170 17.07 -5.80 -9.56
CA SER A 170 17.98 -5.94 -8.43
C SER A 170 19.40 -5.59 -8.90
N LEU A 171 20.07 -4.66 -8.22
CA LEU A 171 21.47 -4.23 -8.43
C LEU A 171 22.51 -5.38 -8.47
N LEU A 172 22.11 -6.64 -8.24
CA LEU A 172 22.98 -7.81 -8.38
C LEU A 172 23.12 -8.33 -9.82
N GLN A 173 22.22 -7.99 -10.76
CA GLN A 173 22.38 -8.43 -12.15
C GLN A 173 23.45 -7.65 -12.93
N GLU A 174 23.73 -6.38 -12.59
CA GLU A 174 24.81 -5.61 -13.24
C GLU A 174 26.22 -6.10 -12.89
N LYS A 175 26.42 -6.71 -11.72
CA LYS A 175 27.75 -7.22 -11.31
C LYS A 175 28.17 -8.52 -12.01
N HIS A 176 27.27 -9.21 -12.70
CA HIS A 176 27.61 -10.41 -13.48
C HIS A 176 27.79 -10.15 -14.98
N ALA A 177 27.26 -9.05 -15.52
CA ALA A 177 27.49 -8.69 -16.92
C ALA A 177 28.89 -8.11 -17.18
N ILE A 178 29.55 -7.49 -16.19
CA ILE A 178 30.83 -6.79 -16.38
C ILE A 178 32.06 -7.70 -16.19
N ARG A 179 31.88 -8.98 -15.80
CA ARG A 179 33.01 -9.93 -15.60
C ARG A 179 33.17 -11.00 -16.70
N ALA A 180 32.39 -10.92 -17.77
CA ALA A 180 32.52 -11.81 -18.93
C ALA A 180 33.04 -11.05 -20.16
N ALA A 181 34.12 -10.30 -20.00
CA ALA A 181 34.97 -9.81 -21.09
C ALA A 181 36.36 -9.50 -20.52
N GLY A 182 37.29 -10.45 -20.66
CA GLY A 182 38.68 -10.32 -20.23
C GLY A 182 39.29 -11.65 -19.85
#